data_AF-A0A7C4AQF4-F1
#
_entry.id   AF-A0A7C4AQF4-F1
#
_cell.length_a   1.000
_cell.length_b   1.000
_cell.length_c   1.000
_cell.angle_alpha   90.00
_cell.angle_beta   90.00
_cell.angle_gamma   90.00
#
_symmetry.space_group_name_H-M   'P 1'
#
loop_
_entity.id
_entity.type
_entity.pdbx_description
1 polymer ?
#
loop_
_entity_poly.entity_id
_entity_poly.type
_entity_poly.pdbx_seq_one_letter_code
_entity_poly.pdbx_strand_id
1 'polypeptide(L)'
;AEVIDAISSTLNLRDVLDLIVQGVVKVMKVKGSTLSLLDKNREKLKIFAYHGLSKQYVDKGPLEISKSLSDTVLSGKLVWIENAASDPRVQYPKEAMREGVASILSVPLIVRNKVIGALRVYTSEPRSFTEEETKFLYSFAEQVALAIENAKSYQDVKEEFEAMRDDLWDYFDKTGWM
;
A
#
# COMPACT_ATOMS: atom_id res chain seq x y z
N ALA A 1 -20.66 -6.61 -19.37
CA ALA A 1 -19.31 -6.16 -19.78
C ALA A 1 -18.63 -5.39 -18.64
N GLU A 2 -19.36 -4.50 -17.98
CA GLU A 2 -18.96 -3.71 -16.80
C GLU A 2 -18.14 -4.40 -15.70
N VAL A 3 -18.62 -5.53 -15.19
CA VAL A 3 -17.96 -6.31 -14.14
C VAL A 3 -16.58 -6.82 -14.60
N ILE A 4 -16.43 -7.15 -15.89
CA ILE A 4 -15.17 -7.64 -16.45
C ILE A 4 -14.12 -6.53 -16.47
N ASP A 5 -14.51 -5.31 -16.84
CA ASP A 5 -13.58 -4.18 -16.91
C ASP A 5 -13.20 -3.65 -15.50
N ALA A 6 -14.12 -3.64 -14.53
CA ALA A 6 -13.80 -3.25 -13.15
C ALA A 6 -12.86 -4.27 -12.47
N ILE A 7 -13.10 -5.57 -12.72
CA ILE A 7 -12.20 -6.65 -12.31
C ILE A 7 -10.85 -6.51 -13.03
N SER A 8 -10.84 -6.22 -14.34
CA SER A 8 -9.62 -6.02 -15.14
C SER A 8 -8.77 -4.85 -14.64
N SER A 9 -9.36 -3.68 -14.37
CA SER A 9 -8.63 -2.54 -13.79
C SER A 9 -8.08 -2.84 -12.39
N THR A 10 -8.83 -3.58 -11.56
CA THR A 10 -8.36 -4.01 -10.23
C THR A 10 -7.22 -5.02 -10.33
N LEU A 11 -7.32 -5.97 -11.28
CA LEU A 11 -6.26 -6.93 -11.60
C LEU A 11 -5.01 -6.19 -12.07
N ASN A 12 -5.14 -5.22 -12.98
CA ASN A 12 -4.03 -4.40 -13.45
C ASN A 12 -3.36 -3.60 -12.32
N LEU A 13 -4.13 -3.00 -11.41
CA LEU A 13 -3.55 -2.30 -10.25
C LEU A 13 -2.79 -3.28 -9.36
N ARG A 14 -3.34 -4.46 -9.09
CA ARG A 14 -2.68 -5.46 -8.25
C ARG A 14 -1.37 -5.92 -8.87
N ASP A 15 -1.36 -6.21 -10.17
CA ASP A 15 -0.16 -6.62 -10.90
C ASP A 15 0.92 -5.53 -10.87
N VAL A 16 0.53 -4.26 -11.04
CA VAL A 16 1.44 -3.11 -10.91
C VAL A 16 2.03 -3.03 -9.51
N LEU A 17 1.20 -3.15 -8.47
CA LEU A 17 1.64 -3.10 -7.09
C LEU A 17 2.55 -4.28 -6.71
N ASP A 18 2.31 -5.48 -7.26
CA ASP A 18 3.17 -6.65 -7.08
C ASP A 18 4.55 -6.46 -7.75
N LEU A 19 4.58 -5.86 -8.95
CA LEU A 19 5.83 -5.48 -9.62
C LEU A 19 6.62 -4.44 -8.81
N ILE A 20 5.93 -3.47 -8.20
CA ILE A 20 6.51 -2.43 -7.35
C ILE A 20 7.24 -3.06 -6.16
N VAL A 21 6.56 -3.91 -5.37
CA VAL A 21 7.18 -4.53 -4.19
C VAL A 21 8.35 -5.44 -4.57
N GLN A 22 8.25 -6.14 -5.71
CA GLN A 22 9.35 -6.94 -6.25
C GLN A 22 10.55 -6.07 -6.67
N GLY A 23 10.29 -4.95 -7.36
CA GLY A 23 11.34 -4.02 -7.81
C GLY A 23 12.12 -3.44 -6.65
N VAL A 24 11.43 -2.99 -5.60
CA VAL A 24 12.05 -2.46 -4.37
C VAL A 24 12.99 -3.50 -3.74
N VAL A 25 12.55 -4.75 -3.63
CA VAL A 25 13.36 -5.84 -3.06
C VAL A 25 14.66 -6.04 -3.85
N LYS A 26 14.57 -6.06 -5.18
CA LYS A 26 15.72 -6.24 -6.07
C LYS A 26 16.70 -5.06 -6.01
N VAL A 27 16.20 -3.83 -6.09
CA VAL A 27 17.03 -2.62 -6.15
C VAL A 27 17.72 -2.37 -4.81
N MET A 28 16.97 -2.42 -3.70
CA MET A 28 17.54 -2.15 -2.37
C MET A 28 18.28 -3.36 -1.78
N LYS A 29 18.19 -4.53 -2.41
CA LYS A 29 18.77 -5.80 -1.93
C LYS A 29 18.36 -6.08 -0.48
N VAL A 30 17.06 -6.08 -0.25
CA VAL A 30 16.44 -6.31 1.06
C VAL A 30 15.78 -7.68 1.09
N LYS A 31 15.39 -8.17 2.27
CA LYS A 31 14.73 -9.47 2.42
C LYS A 31 13.34 -9.46 1.77
N GLY A 32 12.58 -8.39 2.02
CA GLY A 32 11.22 -8.29 1.54
C GLY A 32 10.69 -6.88 1.60
N SER A 33 9.51 -6.68 1.03
CA SER A 33 8.79 -5.42 1.08
C SER A 33 7.28 -5.67 1.15
N THR A 34 6.56 -4.68 1.70
CA THR A 34 5.10 -4.68 1.75
C THR A 34 4.58 -3.31 1.39
N LEU A 35 3.50 -3.27 0.62
CA LEU A 35 2.68 -2.10 0.41
C LEU A 35 1.37 -2.29 1.18
N SER A 36 1.05 -1.35 2.05
CA SER A 36 -0.18 -1.37 2.85
C SER A 36 -1.00 -0.11 2.64
N LEU A 37 -2.31 -0.25 2.60
CA LEU A 37 -3.27 0.85 2.48
C LEU A 37 -4.03 1.05 3.78
N LEU A 38 -4.40 2.30 4.04
CA LEU A 38 -5.24 2.66 5.18
C LEU A 38 -6.65 2.11 4.99
N ASP A 39 -7.24 1.64 6.08
CA ASP A 39 -8.67 1.35 6.11
C ASP A 39 -9.51 2.64 6.06
N LYS A 40 -10.82 2.49 5.88
CA LYS A 40 -11.76 3.63 5.78
C LYS A 40 -11.72 4.53 7.03
N ASN A 41 -11.46 3.94 8.19
CA ASN A 41 -11.39 4.66 9.47
C ASN A 41 -10.01 5.32 9.71
N ARG A 42 -9.01 5.02 8.86
CA ARG A 42 -7.63 5.49 8.98
C ARG A 42 -6.99 5.11 10.33
N GLU A 43 -7.33 3.94 10.85
CA GLU A 43 -6.82 3.41 12.11
C GLU A 43 -5.82 2.27 11.89
N LYS A 44 -6.00 1.54 10.78
CA LYS A 44 -5.25 0.32 10.49
C LYS A 44 -4.66 0.35 9.08
N LEU A 45 -3.51 -0.28 8.95
CA LEU A 45 -2.90 -0.58 7.66
C LEU A 45 -3.10 -2.05 7.32
N LYS A 46 -3.63 -2.30 6.13
CA LYS A 46 -3.81 -3.65 5.57
C LYS A 46 -2.84 -3.85 4.41
N ILE A 47 -2.13 -4.96 4.42
CA ILE A 47 -1.22 -5.33 3.33
C ILE A 47 -2.04 -5.60 2.07
N PHE A 48 -1.65 -4.94 0.98
CA PHE A 48 -2.26 -5.07 -0.34
C PHE A 48 -1.37 -5.86 -1.30
N ALA A 49 -0.05 -5.60 -1.26
CA ALA A 49 0.97 -6.31 -2.03
C ALA A 49 2.21 -6.56 -1.17
N TYR A 50 2.93 -7.65 -1.44
CA TYR A 50 4.18 -7.99 -0.74
C TYR A 50 5.09 -8.87 -1.58
N HIS A 51 6.39 -8.83 -1.26
CA HIS A 51 7.39 -9.73 -1.87
C HIS A 51 8.47 -10.10 -0.86
N GLY A 52 9.04 -11.31 -0.99
CA GLY A 52 10.17 -11.78 -0.17
C GLY A 52 9.85 -12.13 1.29
N LEU A 53 8.57 -12.15 1.66
CA LEU A 53 8.10 -12.50 3.01
C LEU A 53 7.21 -13.74 2.96
N SER A 54 7.21 -14.53 4.03
CA SER A 54 6.30 -15.66 4.14
C SER A 54 4.83 -15.23 4.24
N LYS A 55 3.93 -16.08 3.73
CA LYS A 55 2.49 -15.90 3.90
C LYS A 55 2.10 -15.80 5.38
N GLN A 56 2.72 -16.60 6.24
CA GLN A 56 2.47 -16.57 7.68
C GLN A 56 2.78 -15.20 8.30
N TYR A 57 3.87 -14.56 7.88
CA TYR A 57 4.23 -13.24 8.38
C TYR A 57 3.33 -12.14 7.82
N VAL A 58 2.84 -12.27 6.59
CA VAL A 58 1.90 -11.32 5.99
C VAL A 58 0.51 -11.42 6.62
N ASP A 59 0.07 -12.64 6.94
CA ASP A 59 -1.24 -12.93 7.52
C ASP A 59 -1.29 -12.75 9.06
N LYS A 60 -0.26 -12.15 9.67
CA LYS A 60 -0.17 -11.91 11.12
C LYS A 60 -1.22 -10.94 11.69
N GLY A 61 -1.89 -10.19 10.81
CA GLY A 61 -2.91 -9.20 11.17
C GLY A 61 -2.55 -7.78 10.73
N PRO A 62 -3.51 -6.85 10.85
CA PRO A 62 -3.32 -5.45 10.48
C PRO A 62 -2.39 -4.72 11.46
N LEU A 63 -1.76 -3.63 11.00
CA LEU A 63 -0.96 -2.76 11.87
C LEU A 63 -1.81 -1.59 12.37
N GLU A 64 -1.87 -1.40 13.69
CA GLU A 64 -2.47 -0.20 14.29
C GLU A 64 -1.54 1.01 14.13
N ILE A 65 -2.02 2.09 13.54
CA ILE A 65 -1.17 3.25 13.22
C ILE A 65 -0.59 3.86 14.49
N SER A 66 -1.44 4.05 15.51
CA SER A 66 -1.13 4.69 16.79
C SER A 66 0.06 4.06 17.54
N LYS A 67 0.38 2.79 17.26
CA LYS A 67 1.42 2.03 17.95
C LYS A 67 2.75 1.99 17.21
N SER A 68 2.76 2.04 15.88
CA SER A 68 3.96 1.70 15.09
C SER A 68 4.31 2.66 13.98
N LEU A 69 3.31 3.39 13.47
CA LEU A 69 3.43 4.15 12.23
C LEU A 69 2.85 5.55 12.37
N SER A 70 2.68 6.04 13.61
CA SER A 70 2.18 7.38 13.92
C SER A 70 2.98 8.45 13.18
N ASP A 71 4.32 8.40 13.20
CA ASP A 71 5.16 9.38 12.50
C ASP A 71 5.04 9.27 10.96
N THR A 72 4.88 8.06 10.44
CA THR A 72 4.69 7.82 9.00
C THR A 72 3.33 8.30 8.52
N VAL A 73 2.27 7.94 9.23
CA VAL A 73 0.91 8.18 8.76
C VAL A 73 0.37 9.54 9.16
N LEU A 74 0.77 10.07 10.33
CA LEU A 74 0.29 11.35 10.83
C LEU A 74 1.21 12.50 10.42
N SER A 75 2.53 12.27 10.36
CA SER A 75 3.52 13.32 10.07
C SER A 75 4.18 13.21 8.69
N GLY A 76 3.89 12.15 7.91
CA GLY A 76 4.50 11.95 6.60
C GLY A 76 6.01 11.65 6.66
N LYS A 77 6.52 11.22 7.81
CA LYS A 77 7.95 10.99 8.03
C LYS A 77 8.32 9.52 7.92
N LEU A 78 9.54 9.24 7.49
CA LEU A 78 10.03 7.87 7.53
C LEU A 78 10.08 7.38 8.97
N VAL A 79 9.89 6.08 9.15
CA VAL A 79 10.17 5.38 10.40
C VAL A 79 11.20 4.31 10.10
N TRP A 80 12.35 4.44 10.77
CA TRP A 80 13.39 3.43 10.78
C TRP A 80 13.42 2.72 12.13
N ILE A 81 13.31 1.39 12.07
CA ILE A 81 13.46 0.46 13.18
C ILE A 81 14.75 -0.30 12.91
N GLU A 82 15.80 0.01 13.65
CA GLU A 82 17.12 -0.60 13.50
C GLU A 82 17.14 -2.06 13.99
N ASN A 83 16.42 -2.34 15.08
CA ASN A 83 16.33 -3.68 15.65
C ASN A 83 14.86 -4.06 15.96
N ALA A 84 14.30 -4.93 15.12
CA ALA A 84 12.92 -5.36 15.23
C ALA A 84 12.64 -6.25 16.45
N ALA A 85 13.66 -6.84 17.08
CA ALA A 85 13.49 -7.71 18.24
C ALA A 85 13.29 -6.92 19.55
N SER A 86 13.80 -5.69 19.62
CA SER A 86 13.76 -4.87 20.84
C SER A 86 12.95 -3.58 20.71
N ASP A 87 12.64 -3.13 19.49
CA ASP A 87 11.94 -1.86 19.28
C ASP A 87 10.44 -1.99 19.67
N PRO A 88 9.94 -1.16 20.60
CA PRO A 88 8.56 -1.22 21.08
C PRO A 88 7.53 -0.88 20.01
N ARG A 89 7.96 -0.25 18.90
CA ARG A 89 7.09 0.04 17.75
C ARG A 89 6.83 -1.20 16.90
N VAL A 90 7.40 -2.37 17.19
CA VAL A 90 7.08 -3.63 16.50
C VAL A 90 5.91 -4.34 17.20
N GLN A 91 4.72 -4.34 16.60
CA GLN A 91 3.50 -4.94 17.20
C GLN A 91 3.52 -6.47 17.26
N TYR A 92 4.28 -7.10 16.35
CA TYR A 92 4.34 -8.54 16.16
C TYR A 92 5.78 -9.04 16.25
N PRO A 93 6.46 -8.89 17.40
CA PRO A 93 7.90 -9.17 17.51
C PRO A 93 8.20 -10.67 17.35
N LYS A 94 7.30 -11.56 17.80
CA LYS A 94 7.49 -13.02 17.68
C LYS A 94 7.42 -13.47 16.22
N GLU A 95 6.48 -12.92 15.47
CA GLU A 95 6.30 -13.18 14.05
C GLU A 95 7.46 -12.60 13.24
N ALA A 96 7.92 -11.38 13.58
CA ALA A 96 9.10 -10.77 12.96
C ALA A 96 10.36 -11.60 13.20
N MET A 97 10.56 -12.09 14.43
CA MET A 97 11.68 -12.97 14.78
C MET A 97 11.63 -14.30 14.01
N ARG A 98 10.47 -14.96 13.95
CA ARG A 98 10.29 -16.22 13.20
C ARG A 98 10.51 -16.04 11.70
N GLU A 99 10.07 -14.92 11.16
CA GLU A 99 10.30 -14.56 9.76
C GLU A 99 11.78 -14.27 9.48
N GLY A 100 12.57 -13.93 10.50
CA GLY A 100 13.95 -13.47 10.34
C GLY A 100 14.02 -12.04 9.83
N VAL A 101 13.17 -11.15 10.36
CA VAL A 101 13.23 -9.70 10.13
C VAL A 101 14.11 -9.07 11.21
N ALA A 102 15.16 -8.38 10.78
CA ALA A 102 16.12 -7.72 11.66
C ALA A 102 15.88 -6.20 11.75
N SER A 103 15.71 -5.51 10.63
CA SER A 103 15.40 -4.07 10.59
C SER A 103 14.24 -3.77 9.63
N ILE A 104 13.60 -2.62 9.83
CA ILE A 104 12.44 -2.17 9.06
C ILE A 104 12.58 -0.69 8.71
N LEU A 105 12.41 -0.34 7.45
CA LEU A 105 12.24 1.06 7.02
C LEU A 105 10.85 1.23 6.42
N SER A 106 10.15 2.26 6.85
CA SER A 106 8.79 2.57 6.43
C SER A 106 8.73 4.00 5.90
N VAL A 107 8.15 4.19 4.72
CA VAL A 107 7.86 5.51 4.14
C VAL A 107 6.36 5.62 3.83
N PRO A 108 5.77 6.82 3.90
CA PRO A 108 4.36 7.02 3.62
C PRO A 108 4.08 7.01 2.12
N LEU A 109 2.90 6.54 1.75
CA LEU A 109 2.31 6.81 0.44
C LEU A 109 1.48 8.10 0.55
N ILE A 110 1.94 9.18 -0.08
CA ILE A 110 1.31 10.50 0.01
C ILE A 110 0.78 10.91 -1.36
N VAL A 111 -0.50 11.29 -1.42
CA VAL A 111 -1.11 11.91 -2.59
C VAL A 111 -1.97 13.09 -2.16
N ARG A 112 -1.87 14.23 -2.86
CA ARG A 112 -2.59 15.48 -2.53
C ARG A 112 -2.50 15.85 -1.04
N ASN A 113 -1.29 15.77 -0.46
CA ASN A 113 -1.00 16.00 0.97
C ASN A 113 -1.75 15.09 1.96
N LYS A 114 -2.25 13.93 1.51
CA LYS A 114 -2.90 12.93 2.36
C LYS A 114 -2.12 11.64 2.31
N VAL A 115 -1.80 11.08 3.49
CA VAL A 115 -1.28 9.72 3.57
C VAL A 115 -2.43 8.76 3.25
N ILE A 116 -2.19 7.85 2.30
CA ILE A 116 -3.13 6.79 1.90
C ILE A 116 -2.65 5.39 2.31
N GLY A 117 -1.39 5.28 2.74
CA GLY A 117 -0.77 4.00 3.06
C GLY A 117 0.70 4.12 3.43
N ALA A 118 1.40 2.99 3.40
CA ALA A 118 2.83 2.92 3.66
C ALA A 118 3.50 1.86 2.78
N LEU A 119 4.73 2.16 2.35
CA LEU A 119 5.66 1.21 1.75
C LEU A 119 6.72 0.87 2.80
N ARG A 120 6.89 -0.42 3.09
CA ARG A 120 7.86 -0.91 4.06
C ARG A 120 8.85 -1.88 3.42
N VAL A 121 10.10 -1.81 3.83
CA VAL A 121 11.15 -2.77 3.49
C VAL A 121 11.69 -3.43 4.74
N TYR A 122 12.12 -4.68 4.61
CA TYR A 122 12.55 -5.54 5.70
C TYR A 122 13.90 -6.15 5.36
N THR A 123 14.81 -6.25 6.32
CA THR A 123 16.11 -6.91 6.14
C THR A 123 16.23 -8.15 7.01
N SER A 124 17.12 -9.07 6.63
CA SER A 124 17.45 -10.26 7.44
C SER A 124 18.59 -10.02 8.44
N GLU A 125 19.33 -8.92 8.28
CA GLU A 125 20.43 -8.50 9.15
C GLU A 125 20.24 -7.03 9.54
N PRO A 126 20.71 -6.61 10.72
CA PRO A 126 20.69 -5.20 11.10
C PRO A 126 21.31 -4.33 10.02
N ARG A 127 20.58 -3.30 9.58
CA ARG A 127 21.01 -2.42 8.49
C ARG A 127 20.58 -1.00 8.78
N SER A 128 21.54 -0.10 8.63
CA SER A 128 21.33 1.33 8.49
C SER A 128 21.09 1.66 7.03
N PHE A 129 20.10 2.51 6.78
CA PHE A 129 19.78 2.95 5.43
C PHE A 129 20.47 4.29 5.15
N THR A 130 21.10 4.40 3.98
CA THR A 130 21.71 5.66 3.57
C THR A 130 20.63 6.69 3.21
N GLU A 131 21.05 7.95 3.12
CA GLU A 131 20.16 9.01 2.64
C GLU A 131 19.68 8.76 1.20
N GLU A 132 20.54 8.20 0.35
CA GLU A 132 20.20 7.84 -1.04
C GLU A 132 19.16 6.71 -1.10
N GLU A 133 19.31 5.67 -0.27
CA GLU A 133 18.33 4.59 -0.17
C GLU A 133 16.97 5.08 0.32
N THR A 134 17.01 5.98 1.30
CA THR A 134 15.82 6.62 1.86
C THR A 134 15.13 7.49 0.82
N LYS A 135 15.88 8.34 0.10
CA LYS A 135 15.38 9.18 -1.00
C LYS A 135 14.78 8.33 -2.11
N PHE A 136 15.46 7.27 -2.52
CA PHE A 136 14.95 6.31 -3.50
C PHE A 136 13.59 5.75 -3.06
N LEU A 137 13.49 5.25 -1.82
CA LEU A 137 12.26 4.65 -1.33
C LEU A 137 11.11 5.67 -1.26
N TYR A 138 11.40 6.92 -0.88
CA TYR A 138 10.43 8.02 -0.90
C TYR A 138 9.94 8.35 -2.31
N SER A 139 10.85 8.59 -3.26
CA SER A 139 10.48 8.90 -4.65
C SER A 139 9.70 7.75 -5.28
N PHE A 140 10.01 6.52 -4.90
CA PHE A 140 9.23 5.36 -5.33
C PHE A 140 7.83 5.39 -4.71
N ALA A 141 7.72 5.62 -3.40
CA ALA A 141 6.45 5.72 -2.69
C ALA A 141 5.53 6.83 -3.24
N GLU A 142 6.07 7.96 -3.69
CA GLU A 142 5.31 9.03 -4.36
C GLU A 142 4.69 8.54 -5.68
N GLN A 143 5.48 7.88 -6.53
CA GLN A 143 4.97 7.34 -7.81
C GLN A 143 3.90 6.27 -7.60
N VAL A 144 4.11 5.41 -6.59
CA VAL A 144 3.13 4.39 -6.19
C VAL A 144 1.82 5.04 -5.72
N ALA A 145 1.90 6.08 -4.90
CA ALA A 145 0.72 6.78 -4.39
C ALA A 145 -0.09 7.41 -5.53
N LEU A 146 0.58 8.02 -6.51
CA LEU A 146 -0.06 8.57 -7.71
C LEU A 146 -0.71 7.48 -8.57
N ALA A 147 -0.06 6.33 -8.76
CA ALA A 147 -0.63 5.22 -9.52
C ALA A 147 -1.90 4.66 -8.86
N ILE A 148 -1.91 4.52 -7.53
CA ILE A 148 -3.08 4.09 -6.77
C ILE A 148 -4.22 5.11 -6.90
N GLU A 149 -3.93 6.40 -6.75
CA GLU A 149 -4.93 7.46 -6.88
C GLU A 149 -5.54 7.48 -8.29
N ASN A 150 -4.70 7.38 -9.33
CA ASN A 150 -5.17 7.36 -10.71
C ASN A 150 -6.07 6.16 -11.00
N ALA A 151 -5.68 4.97 -10.52
CA ALA A 151 -6.49 3.77 -10.69
C ALA A 151 -7.84 3.90 -9.97
N LYS A 152 -7.85 4.48 -8.76
CA LYS A 152 -9.07 4.72 -8.01
C LYS A 152 -9.97 5.77 -8.67
N SER A 153 -9.43 6.93 -9.05
CA SER A 153 -10.19 7.97 -9.75
C SER A 153 -10.75 7.47 -11.08
N TYR A 154 -10.02 6.61 -11.80
CA TYR A 154 -10.52 5.98 -13.02
C TYR A 154 -11.71 5.05 -12.75
N GLN A 155 -11.68 4.29 -11.65
CA GLN A 155 -12.83 3.48 -11.23
C GLN A 155 -14.02 4.35 -10.83
N ASP A 156 -13.81 5.39 -10.03
CA ASP A 156 -14.87 6.30 -9.58
C ASP A 156 -15.58 6.99 -10.77
N VAL A 157 -14.83 7.50 -11.76
CA VAL A 157 -15.38 8.14 -12.98
C VAL A 157 -16.17 7.15 -13.83
N LYS A 158 -15.70 5.90 -13.92
CA LYS A 158 -16.38 4.86 -14.68
C LYS A 158 -17.72 4.49 -14.04
N GLU A 159 -17.75 4.29 -12.72
CA GLU A 159 -18.98 4.00 -11.98
C GLU A 159 -20.02 5.13 -12.11
N GLU A 160 -19.58 6.38 -12.06
CA GLU A 160 -20.47 7.54 -12.23
C GLU A 160 -21.04 7.65 -13.66
N PHE A 161 -20.22 7.37 -14.69
CA PHE A 161 -20.68 7.35 -16.08
C PHE A 161 -21.71 6.23 -16.33
N GLU A 162 -21.52 5.06 -15.72
CA GLU A 162 -22.43 3.92 -15.83
C GLU A 162 -23.76 4.20 -15.13
N ALA A 163 -23.71 4.76 -13.92
CA ALA A 163 -24.91 5.20 -13.21
C ALA A 163 -25.69 6.27 -14.00
N MET A 164 -25.00 7.27 -14.57
CA MET A 164 -25.62 8.30 -15.39
C MET A 164 -26.23 7.75 -16.68
N ARG A 165 -25.56 6.78 -17.32
CA ARG A 165 -26.07 6.08 -18.50
C ARG A 165 -27.34 5.31 -18.16
N ASP A 166 -27.36 4.59 -17.05
CA ASP A 166 -28.50 3.78 -16.63
C ASP A 166 -29.68 4.69 -16.24
N ASP A 167 -29.46 5.79 -15.51
CA ASP A 167 -30.48 6.81 -15.20
C ASP A 167 -31.08 7.42 -16.48
N LEU A 168 -30.25 7.70 -17.49
CA LEU A 168 -30.69 8.19 -18.79
C LEU A 168 -31.55 7.17 -19.52
N TRP A 169 -31.15 5.89 -19.54
CA TRP A 169 -31.95 4.82 -20.14
C TRP A 169 -33.31 4.66 -19.45
N ASP A 170 -33.31 4.66 -18.12
CA ASP A 170 -34.53 4.59 -17.30
C ASP A 170 -35.49 5.77 -17.59
N TYR A 171 -34.93 6.95 -17.85
CA TYR A 171 -35.67 8.14 -18.25
C TYR A 171 -36.28 8.00 -19.65
N PHE A 172 -35.53 7.49 -20.64
CA PHE A 172 -36.03 7.29 -22.00
C PHE A 172 -37.13 6.22 -22.07
N ASP A 173 -36.98 5.12 -21.32
CA ASP A 173 -38.01 4.08 -21.21
C ASP A 173 -39.30 4.60 -20.59
N LYS A 174 -39.20 5.41 -19.52
CA LYS A 174 -40.39 5.99 -18.84
C LYS A 174 -41.08 7.07 -19.65
N THR A 175 -40.36 7.77 -20.52
CA THR A 175 -40.91 8.88 -21.32
C THR A 175 -41.45 8.45 -22.68
N GLY A 176 -41.33 7.17 -23.04
CA GLY A 176 -41.97 6.59 -24.23
C GLY A 176 -41.35 7.05 -25.56
N TRP A 177 -40.06 7.39 -25.56
CA TRP A 177 -39.29 7.76 -26.75
C TRP A 177 -38.55 6.57 -27.39
N MET A 178 -39.06 5.36 -27.20
CA MET A 178 -38.67 4.14 -27.94
C MET A 178 -39.88 3.50 -28.61
#